data_AF-A0A8T5GPS7-F1
#
_entry.id   AF-A0A8T5GPS7-F1
#
_cell.length_a   1.000
_cell.length_b   1.000
_cell.length_c   1.000
_cell.angle_alpha   90.00
_cell.angle_beta   90.00
_cell.angle_gamma   90.00
#
_symmetry.space_group_name_H-M   'P 1'
#
loop_
_entity.id
_entity.type
_entity.pdbx_description
1 polymer ?
#
loop_
_entity_poly.entity_id
_entity_poly.type
_entity_poly.pdbx_seq_one_letter_code
_entity_poly.pdbx_strand_id
1 'polypeptide(L)'
;MQKRLLADNRKLVEKFGAKEISTLKDVPDFYAFKRGLVYSHRDFDKFYAALKKGEKCAIVSGVNASGTLHIGHKVVFDTNLFFQKKYGVPVFIPISDDESYVAGKVKTQEEALENSMHLAKELLAYGFDPKKTYLIIDQIYTNIYNFAIKLSRRVTLSEIIASYGYKKEDNPGLYF
;
A
#
# COMPACT_ATOMS: atom_id res chain seq x y z
N MET A 1 -19.94 -17.08 14.43
CA MET A 1 -19.08 -15.93 14.08
C MET A 1 -18.24 -16.18 12.82
N GLN A 2 -17.41 -17.22 12.77
CA GLN A 2 -16.50 -17.51 11.64
C GLN A 2 -17.20 -17.72 10.27
N LYS A 3 -18.35 -18.43 10.23
CA LYS A 3 -19.13 -18.63 8.99
C LYS A 3 -19.67 -17.31 8.40
N ARG A 4 -20.00 -16.33 9.25
CA ARG A 4 -20.50 -15.02 8.82
C ARG A 4 -19.38 -14.15 8.25
N LEU A 5 -18.23 -14.11 8.94
CA LEU A 5 -17.03 -13.41 8.45
C LEU A 5 -16.60 -13.90 7.06
N LEU A 6 -16.59 -15.21 6.85
CA LEU A 6 -16.25 -15.80 5.55
C LEU A 6 -17.29 -15.51 4.46
N ALA A 7 -18.56 -15.35 4.84
CA ALA A 7 -19.62 -14.96 3.89
C ALA A 7 -19.50 -13.48 3.50
N ASP A 8 -19.18 -12.61 4.46
CA ASP A 8 -19.01 -11.18 4.22
C ASP A 8 -17.74 -10.91 3.39
N ASN A 9 -16.62 -11.60 3.68
CA ASN A 9 -15.42 -11.52 2.85
C ASN A 9 -15.69 -11.96 1.40
N ARG A 10 -16.43 -13.06 1.19
CA ARG A 10 -16.80 -13.51 -0.16
C ARG A 10 -17.59 -12.47 -0.95
N LYS A 11 -18.58 -11.85 -0.31
CA LYS A 11 -19.35 -10.76 -0.93
C LYS A 11 -18.45 -9.60 -1.32
N LEU A 12 -17.47 -9.23 -0.49
CA LEU A 12 -16.51 -8.18 -0.82
C LEU A 12 -15.61 -8.58 -1.99
N VAL A 13 -15.10 -9.80 -2.01
CA VAL A 13 -14.28 -10.32 -3.13
C VAL A 13 -15.03 -10.21 -4.45
N GLU A 14 -16.29 -10.67 -4.49
CA GLU A 14 -17.15 -10.58 -5.67
C GLU A 14 -17.44 -9.12 -6.06
N LYS A 15 -17.85 -8.29 -5.09
CA LYS A 15 -18.20 -6.88 -5.34
C LYS A 15 -17.02 -6.07 -5.87
N PHE A 16 -15.82 -6.32 -5.35
CA PHE A 16 -14.63 -5.67 -5.85
C PHE A 16 -14.13 -6.32 -7.15
N GLY A 17 -14.59 -7.51 -7.55
CA GLY A 17 -14.09 -8.21 -8.75
C GLY A 17 -12.68 -8.78 -8.56
N ALA A 18 -12.35 -9.14 -7.32
CA ALA A 18 -11.13 -9.86 -6.96
C ALA A 18 -11.36 -11.38 -7.04
N LYS A 19 -10.31 -12.17 -6.77
CA LYS A 19 -10.38 -13.63 -6.62
C LYS A 19 -9.87 -14.03 -5.24
N GLU A 20 -10.36 -15.11 -4.67
CA GLU A 20 -9.83 -15.60 -3.39
C GLU A 20 -8.43 -16.21 -3.58
N ILE A 21 -7.54 -15.99 -2.61
CA ILE A 21 -6.20 -16.63 -2.58
C ILE A 21 -6.32 -18.15 -2.55
N SER A 22 -7.37 -18.69 -1.93
CA SER A 22 -7.68 -20.13 -1.86
C SER A 22 -7.86 -20.78 -3.24
N THR A 23 -8.17 -20.00 -4.28
CA THR A 23 -8.31 -20.51 -5.67
C THR A 23 -6.97 -20.74 -6.37
N LEU A 24 -5.88 -20.24 -5.80
CA LEU A 24 -4.54 -20.40 -6.36
C LEU A 24 -3.93 -21.75 -5.97
N LYS A 25 -3.41 -22.46 -6.97
CA LYS A 25 -2.69 -23.74 -6.75
C LYS A 25 -1.34 -23.55 -6.07
N ASP A 26 -0.75 -22.38 -6.23
CA ASP A 26 0.58 -22.06 -5.74
C ASP A 26 0.57 -20.71 -5.03
N VAL A 27 0.90 -20.75 -3.74
CA VAL A 27 0.95 -19.59 -2.85
C VAL A 27 2.23 -19.65 -2.03
N PRO A 28 2.76 -18.51 -1.58
CA PRO A 28 3.95 -18.51 -0.75
C PRO A 28 3.74 -19.29 0.55
N ASP A 29 4.73 -20.08 0.94
CA ASP A 29 4.82 -20.61 2.30
C ASP A 29 5.16 -19.46 3.27
N PHE A 30 4.12 -18.76 3.71
CA PHE A 30 4.21 -17.66 4.65
C PHE A 30 2.93 -17.52 5.47
N TYR A 31 3.04 -17.10 6.74
CA TYR A 31 1.92 -17.14 7.69
C TYR A 31 0.71 -16.33 7.21
N ALA A 32 0.93 -15.20 6.53
CA ALA A 32 -0.15 -14.33 6.07
C ALA A 32 -1.04 -15.02 5.03
N PHE A 33 -0.46 -15.88 4.18
CA PHE A 33 -1.20 -16.70 3.22
C PHE A 33 -1.79 -17.95 3.89
N LYS A 34 -1.00 -18.68 4.68
CA LYS A 34 -1.44 -19.92 5.36
C LYS A 34 -2.60 -19.72 6.33
N ARG A 35 -2.66 -18.56 6.99
CA ARG A 35 -3.71 -18.23 7.97
C ARG A 35 -4.87 -17.43 7.37
N GLY A 36 -4.88 -17.21 6.05
CA GLY A 36 -5.94 -16.45 5.38
C GLY A 36 -6.01 -14.97 5.76
N LEU A 37 -4.89 -14.38 6.21
CA LEU A 37 -4.80 -12.94 6.48
C LEU A 37 -4.74 -12.14 5.17
N VAL A 38 -4.07 -12.68 4.17
CA VAL A 38 -4.24 -12.26 2.77
C VAL A 38 -5.36 -13.10 2.18
N TYR A 39 -6.55 -12.52 2.05
CA TYR A 39 -7.76 -13.26 1.67
C TYR A 39 -7.98 -13.32 0.16
N SER A 40 -7.69 -12.24 -0.56
CA SER A 40 -8.00 -12.09 -1.98
C SER A 40 -6.89 -11.42 -2.78
N HIS A 41 -6.95 -11.56 -4.10
CA HIS A 41 -5.98 -10.98 -5.02
C HIS A 41 -6.60 -10.51 -6.35
N ARG A 42 -5.80 -9.74 -7.09
CA ARG A 42 -5.93 -9.55 -8.54
C ARG A 42 -4.57 -9.84 -9.15
N ASP A 43 -4.50 -10.78 -10.08
CA ASP A 43 -3.28 -11.13 -10.83
C ASP A 43 -2.03 -11.48 -9.98
N PHE A 44 -2.18 -11.77 -8.69
CA PHE A 44 -1.08 -12.21 -7.83
C PHE A 44 -0.39 -13.49 -8.33
N ASP A 45 -1.13 -14.38 -8.98
CA ASP A 45 -0.59 -15.56 -9.66
C ASP A 45 0.43 -15.18 -10.74
N LYS A 46 0.16 -14.12 -11.53
CA LYS A 46 1.08 -13.61 -12.55
C LYS A 46 2.33 -13.03 -11.89
N PHE A 47 2.15 -12.19 -10.86
CA PHE A 47 3.26 -11.62 -10.09
C PHE A 47 4.14 -12.72 -9.49
N TYR A 48 3.54 -13.71 -8.83
CA TYR A 48 4.28 -14.77 -8.14
C TYR A 48 4.99 -15.70 -9.12
N ALA A 49 4.38 -16.00 -10.28
CA ALA A 49 5.02 -16.76 -11.34
C ALA A 49 6.23 -16.01 -11.93
N ALA A 50 6.10 -14.72 -12.24
CA ALA A 50 7.19 -13.87 -12.74
C ALA A 50 8.33 -13.77 -11.71
N LEU A 51 7.99 -13.57 -10.44
CA LEU A 51 8.95 -13.48 -9.34
C LEU A 51 9.79 -14.76 -9.20
N LYS A 52 9.15 -15.94 -9.29
CA LYS A 52 9.86 -17.24 -9.25
C LYS A 52 10.75 -17.48 -10.47
N LYS A 53 10.43 -16.88 -11.62
CA LYS A 53 11.27 -16.94 -12.83
C LYS A 53 12.45 -15.97 -12.79
N GLY A 54 12.55 -15.13 -11.74
CA GLY A 54 13.58 -14.10 -11.65
C GLY A 54 13.33 -12.91 -12.58
N GLU A 55 12.09 -12.72 -13.05
CA GLU A 55 11.74 -11.55 -13.84
C GLU A 55 11.78 -10.27 -12.98
N LYS A 56 11.96 -9.11 -13.63
CA LYS A 56 12.01 -7.81 -12.94
C LYS A 56 10.65 -7.51 -12.31
N CYS A 57 10.61 -7.63 -10.99
CA CYS A 57 9.45 -7.32 -10.16
C CYS A 57 9.79 -6.21 -9.17
N ALA A 58 8.78 -5.55 -8.62
CA ALA A 58 8.89 -4.61 -7.52
C ALA A 58 7.67 -4.75 -6.61
N ILE A 59 7.81 -4.36 -5.35
CA ILE A 59 6.69 -4.20 -4.42
C ILE A 59 6.50 -2.71 -4.16
N VAL A 60 5.26 -2.25 -4.20
CA VAL A 60 4.88 -0.90 -3.78
C VAL A 60 3.88 -1.05 -2.64
N SER A 61 4.17 -0.45 -1.48
CA SER A 61 3.31 -0.48 -0.31
C SER A 61 3.55 0.77 0.52
N GLY A 62 2.52 1.60 0.71
CA GLY A 62 2.67 2.89 1.41
C GLY A 62 2.29 2.85 2.89
N VAL A 63 2.57 3.96 3.57
CA VAL A 63 2.12 4.28 4.93
C VAL A 63 1.78 5.76 5.01
N ASN A 64 0.71 6.11 5.73
CA ASN A 64 0.32 7.50 5.94
C ASN A 64 1.04 8.08 7.16
N ALA A 65 1.57 9.30 7.05
CA ALA A 65 2.37 9.97 8.10
C ALA A 65 1.52 10.64 9.21
N SER A 66 0.43 10.00 9.63
CA SER A 66 -0.44 10.47 10.72
C SER A 66 0.01 10.02 12.12
N GLY A 67 1.08 9.23 12.23
CA GLY A 67 1.61 8.73 13.49
C GLY A 67 2.68 7.67 13.30
N THR A 68 2.87 6.82 14.31
CA THR A 68 3.90 5.76 14.34
C THR A 68 3.35 4.39 13.94
N LEU A 69 4.26 3.45 13.69
CA LEU A 69 3.86 2.07 13.40
C LEU A 69 3.24 1.38 14.63
N HIS A 70 2.03 0.85 14.46
CA HIS A 70 1.41 -0.08 15.41
C HIS A 70 1.22 -1.49 14.82
N ILE A 71 0.75 -2.43 15.65
CA ILE A 71 0.60 -3.87 15.30
C ILE A 71 -0.31 -4.12 14.09
N GLY A 72 -1.16 -3.16 13.71
CA GLY A 72 -2.03 -3.25 12.54
C GLY A 72 -1.26 -3.30 11.23
N HIS A 73 -0.07 -2.69 11.17
CA HIS A 73 0.78 -2.68 9.98
C HIS A 73 1.56 -3.99 9.78
N LYS A 74 1.66 -4.81 10.83
CA LYS A 74 2.56 -5.96 10.88
C LYS A 74 2.38 -6.94 9.73
N VAL A 75 1.13 -7.32 9.42
CA VAL A 75 0.85 -8.31 8.38
C VAL A 75 1.32 -7.83 7.00
N VAL A 76 1.11 -6.55 6.70
CA VAL A 76 1.52 -5.94 5.43
C VAL A 76 3.05 -5.90 5.34
N PHE A 77 3.73 -5.35 6.35
CA PHE A 77 5.19 -5.22 6.30
C PHE A 77 5.93 -6.53 6.43
N ASP A 78 5.46 -7.49 7.23
CA ASP A 78 6.06 -8.82 7.24
C ASP A 78 5.91 -9.52 5.88
N THR A 79 4.79 -9.32 5.18
CA THR A 79 4.57 -9.89 3.84
C THR A 79 5.54 -9.28 2.84
N ASN A 80 5.67 -7.94 2.82
CA ASN A 80 6.63 -7.25 1.94
C ASN A 80 8.06 -7.68 2.23
N LEU A 81 8.43 -7.76 3.51
CA LEU A 81 9.75 -8.15 3.96
C LEU A 81 10.07 -9.61 3.63
N PHE A 82 9.08 -10.50 3.74
CA PHE A 82 9.21 -11.90 3.33
C PHE A 82 9.61 -11.99 1.85
N PHE A 83 8.92 -11.28 0.96
CA PHE A 83 9.26 -11.29 -0.46
C PHE A 83 10.60 -10.62 -0.74
N GLN A 84 10.90 -9.49 -0.10
CA GLN A 84 12.20 -8.83 -0.23
C GLN A 84 13.34 -9.77 0.17
N LYS A 85 13.25 -10.44 1.33
CA LYS A 85 14.30 -11.34 1.81
C LYS A 85 14.41 -12.60 0.96
N LYS A 86 13.30 -13.19 0.54
CA LYS A 86 13.29 -14.46 -0.20
C LYS A 86 13.69 -14.31 -1.67
N TYR A 87 13.28 -13.22 -2.32
CA TYR A 87 13.47 -13.02 -3.77
C TYR A 87 14.38 -11.85 -4.10
N GLY A 88 14.83 -11.09 -3.11
CA GLY A 88 15.70 -9.93 -3.33
C GLY A 88 15.05 -8.81 -4.13
N VAL A 89 13.71 -8.75 -4.15
CA VAL A 89 12.92 -7.79 -4.93
C VAL A 89 12.98 -6.39 -4.30
N PRO A 90 13.09 -5.31 -5.09
CA PRO A 90 13.03 -3.95 -4.55
C PRO A 90 11.66 -3.64 -3.97
N VAL A 91 11.63 -2.90 -2.86
CA VAL A 91 10.43 -2.42 -2.19
C VAL A 91 10.41 -0.90 -2.21
N PHE A 92 9.34 -0.32 -2.72
CA PHE A 92 9.09 1.12 -2.72
C PHE A 92 8.02 1.41 -1.67
N ILE A 93 8.30 2.32 -0.76
CA ILE A 93 7.41 2.71 0.33
C ILE A 93 7.14 4.22 0.23
N PRO A 94 6.05 4.60 -0.46
CA PRO A 94 5.51 5.95 -0.37
C PRO A 94 5.07 6.27 1.07
N ILE A 95 5.46 7.43 1.57
CA ILE A 95 5.07 7.98 2.86
C ILE A 95 4.25 9.24 2.57
N SER A 96 2.93 9.14 2.67
CA SER A 96 1.98 10.19 2.27
C SER A 96 1.77 11.22 3.38
N ASP A 97 2.76 12.10 3.54
CA ASP A 97 2.70 13.21 4.50
C ASP A 97 1.86 14.38 4.04
N ASP A 98 1.86 14.66 2.74
CA ASP A 98 0.92 15.57 2.11
C ASP A 98 -0.54 15.18 2.40
N GLU A 99 -0.93 13.92 2.18
CA GLU A 99 -2.27 13.38 2.46
C GLU A 99 -2.61 13.53 3.96
N SER A 100 -1.62 13.32 4.83
CA SER A 100 -1.81 13.45 6.27
C SER A 100 -2.20 14.87 6.67
N TYR A 101 -1.54 15.87 6.08
CA TYR A 101 -1.84 17.28 6.31
C TYR A 101 -3.16 17.69 5.64
N VAL A 102 -3.34 17.37 4.36
CA VAL A 102 -4.50 17.74 3.54
C VAL A 102 -5.81 17.14 4.08
N ALA A 103 -5.76 15.92 4.63
CA ALA A 103 -6.90 15.27 5.29
C ALA A 103 -7.10 15.71 6.76
N GLY A 104 -6.27 16.61 7.28
CA GLY A 104 -6.37 17.11 8.66
C GLY A 104 -6.03 16.06 9.72
N LYS A 105 -5.27 15.02 9.38
CA LYS A 105 -4.79 14.00 10.34
C LYS A 105 -3.65 14.54 11.22
N VAL A 106 -2.93 15.54 10.73
CA VAL A 106 -1.90 16.32 11.43
C VAL A 106 -2.17 17.81 11.25
N LYS A 107 -1.65 18.65 12.15
CA LYS A 107 -1.98 20.08 12.16
C LYS A 107 -1.16 20.89 11.19
N THR A 108 0.12 20.53 11.01
CA THR A 108 1.02 21.27 10.13
C THR A 108 1.76 20.33 9.18
N GLN A 109 2.25 20.91 8.10
CA GLN A 109 3.03 20.19 7.10
C GLN A 109 4.40 19.75 7.67
N GLU A 110 4.97 20.53 8.60
CA GLU A 110 6.21 20.21 9.31
C GLU A 110 6.03 19.01 10.23
N GLU A 111 4.90 18.92 10.93
CA GLU A 111 4.54 17.74 11.75
C GLU A 111 4.46 16.48 10.87
N ALA A 112 3.83 16.59 9.70
CA ALA A 112 3.74 15.50 8.74
C ALA A 112 5.14 15.03 8.28
N LEU A 113 6.05 15.98 8.01
CA LEU A 113 7.42 15.67 7.61
C LEU A 113 8.22 15.02 8.74
N GLU A 114 8.07 15.49 9.98
CA GLU A 114 8.70 14.89 11.15
C GLU A 114 8.25 13.43 11.34
N ASN A 115 6.94 13.18 11.23
CA ASN A 115 6.38 11.84 11.26
C ASN A 115 6.95 10.96 10.14
N SER A 116 7.07 11.48 8.92
CA SER A 116 7.70 10.76 7.80
C SER A 116 9.14 10.34 8.10
N MET A 117 9.94 11.26 8.66
CA MET A 117 11.32 10.97 9.03
C MET A 117 11.41 9.95 10.16
N HIS A 118 10.44 9.92 11.08
CA HIS A 118 10.33 8.90 12.11
C HIS A 118 9.97 7.53 11.52
N LEU A 119 8.90 7.47 10.72
CA LEU A 119 8.45 6.25 10.03
C LEU A 119 9.55 5.64 9.16
N ALA A 120 10.34 6.48 8.47
CA ALA A 120 11.48 6.02 7.69
C ALA A 120 12.50 5.25 8.56
N LYS A 121 12.81 5.78 9.75
CA LYS A 121 13.70 5.09 10.72
C LYS A 121 13.06 3.82 11.25
N GLU A 122 11.77 3.85 11.57
CA GLU A 122 11.04 2.66 12.05
C GLU A 122 11.05 1.54 11.01
N LEU A 123 10.83 1.84 9.73
CA LEU A 123 10.87 0.85 8.64
C LEU A 123 12.26 0.22 8.48
N LEU A 124 13.32 1.01 8.58
CA LEU A 124 14.69 0.49 8.58
C LEU A 124 14.96 -0.40 9.79
N ALA A 125 14.53 0.02 10.99
CA ALA A 125 14.63 -0.76 12.22
C ALA A 125 13.78 -2.05 12.18
N TYR A 126 12.66 -2.03 11.46
CA TYR A 126 11.80 -3.20 11.22
C TYR A 126 12.52 -4.29 10.43
N GLY A 127 13.58 -3.93 9.69
CA GLY A 127 14.49 -4.87 9.05
C GLY A 127 14.41 -4.90 7.53
N PHE A 128 13.81 -3.89 6.89
CA PHE A 128 13.90 -3.67 5.45
C PHE A 128 15.36 -3.41 5.02
N ASP A 129 15.79 -3.98 3.91
CA ASP A 129 17.16 -3.79 3.39
C ASP A 129 17.31 -2.39 2.77
N PRO A 130 18.14 -1.48 3.33
CA PRO A 130 18.30 -0.13 2.81
C PRO A 130 18.86 -0.09 1.38
N LYS A 131 19.53 -1.14 0.90
CA LYS A 131 20.04 -1.20 -0.48
C LYS A 131 18.95 -1.53 -1.51
N LYS A 132 17.80 -2.03 -1.05
CA LYS A 132 16.68 -2.49 -1.88
C LYS A 132 15.35 -1.92 -1.44
N THR A 133 15.37 -0.90 -0.58
CA THR A 133 14.17 -0.22 -0.08
C THR A 133 14.27 1.25 -0.42
N TYR A 134 13.25 1.75 -1.10
CA TYR A 134 13.15 3.13 -1.54
C TYR A 134 12.02 3.79 -0.77
N LEU A 135 12.39 4.60 0.22
CA LEU A 135 11.44 5.40 1.00
C LEU A 135 11.17 6.69 0.24
N ILE A 136 9.92 6.94 -0.13
CA ILE A 136 9.51 8.08 -0.95
C ILE A 136 8.62 8.96 -0.09
N ILE A 137 9.17 10.06 0.43
CA ILE A 137 8.42 11.05 1.20
C ILE A 137 7.90 12.08 0.20
N ASP A 138 6.59 12.29 0.12
CA ASP A 138 5.99 13.05 -0.97
C ASP A 138 6.40 14.54 -0.94
N GLN A 139 6.60 15.12 0.24
CA GLN A 139 7.17 16.46 0.39
C GLN A 139 8.63 16.59 -0.10
N ILE A 140 9.41 15.50 -0.10
CA ILE A 140 10.83 15.51 -0.49
C ILE A 140 10.98 15.09 -1.96
N TYR A 141 10.26 14.05 -2.38
CA TYR A 141 10.35 13.47 -3.72
C TYR A 141 9.28 14.04 -4.65
N THR A 142 9.40 15.32 -4.97
CA THR A 142 8.42 16.04 -5.80
C THR A 142 8.42 15.61 -7.28
N ASN A 143 9.38 14.79 -7.71
CA ASN A 143 9.41 14.23 -9.07
C ASN A 143 8.15 13.42 -9.43
N ILE A 144 7.44 12.88 -8.42
CA ILE A 144 6.16 12.19 -8.61
C ILE A 144 5.10 13.10 -9.26
N TYR A 145 5.17 14.41 -9.05
CA TYR A 145 4.23 15.38 -9.60
C TYR A 145 4.15 15.34 -11.14
N ASN A 146 5.29 15.17 -11.82
CA ASN A 146 5.32 15.04 -13.28
C ASN A 146 4.58 13.80 -13.78
N PHE A 147 4.53 12.74 -12.97
CA PHE A 147 3.74 11.56 -13.26
C PHE A 147 2.26 11.77 -12.92
N ALA A 148 1.97 12.38 -11.76
CA ALA A 148 0.62 12.73 -11.33
C ALA A 148 -0.09 13.59 -12.40
N ILE A 149 0.56 14.59 -12.98
CA ILE A 149 -0.01 15.43 -14.06
C ILE A 149 -0.30 14.65 -15.34
N LYS A 150 0.49 13.62 -15.66
CA LYS A 150 0.20 12.75 -16.81
C LYS A 150 -1.02 11.87 -16.54
N LEU A 151 -1.15 11.35 -15.32
CA LEU A 151 -2.27 10.53 -14.90
C LEU A 151 -3.56 11.33 -14.70
N SER A 152 -3.49 12.58 -14.25
CA SER A 152 -4.67 13.41 -14.00
C SER A 152 -5.51 13.63 -15.25
N ARG A 153 -4.89 13.60 -16.44
CA ARG A 153 -5.61 13.65 -17.73
C ARG A 153 -6.44 12.40 -18.04
N ARG A 154 -6.29 11.33 -17.27
CA ARG A 154 -6.96 10.03 -17.45
C ARG A 154 -8.02 9.75 -16.38
N VAL A 155 -8.20 10.66 -15.44
CA VAL A 155 -9.16 10.53 -14.35
C VAL A 155 -9.97 11.82 -14.25
N THR A 156 -11.28 11.69 -14.30
CA THR A 156 -12.20 12.81 -14.13
C THR A 156 -12.48 13.05 -12.65
N LEU A 157 -12.80 14.30 -12.29
CA LEU A 157 -13.21 14.63 -10.92
C LEU A 157 -14.40 13.79 -10.45
N SER A 158 -15.35 13.49 -11.34
CA SER A 158 -16.51 12.64 -11.05
C SER A 158 -16.11 11.22 -10.66
N GLU A 159 -15.07 10.64 -11.28
CA GLU A 159 -14.56 9.32 -10.91
C GLU A 159 -13.88 9.33 -9.53
N ILE A 160 -13.15 10.40 -9.20
CA ILE A 160 -12.56 10.59 -7.87
C ILE A 160 -13.66 10.67 -6.81
N ILE A 161 -14.66 11.52 -7.02
CA ILE A 161 -15.82 11.65 -6.11
C ILE A 161 -16.55 10.32 -5.95
N ALA A 162 -16.81 9.60 -7.05
CA ALA A 162 -17.49 8.30 -7.00
C ALA A 162 -16.68 7.22 -6.27
N SER A 163 -15.35 7.30 -6.31
CA SER A 163 -14.47 6.30 -5.69
C SER A 163 -14.20 6.57 -4.21
N TYR A 164 -13.95 7.83 -3.85
CA TYR A 164 -13.55 8.22 -2.49
C TYR A 164 -14.70 8.80 -1.64
N GLY A 165 -15.81 9.20 -2.26
CA GLY A 165 -16.96 9.77 -1.57
C GLY A 165 -16.75 11.21 -1.07
N TYR A 166 -15.77 11.93 -1.61
CA TYR A 166 -15.52 13.33 -1.30
C TYR A 166 -16.68 14.23 -1.74
N LYS A 167 -16.87 15.33 -1.02
CA LYS A 167 -17.91 16.33 -1.25
C LYS A 167 -17.31 17.58 -1.85
N LYS A 168 -18.08 18.30 -2.67
CA LYS A 168 -17.60 19.49 -3.39
C LYS A 168 -17.03 20.60 -2.48
N GLU A 169 -17.37 20.59 -1.20
CA GLU A 169 -16.87 21.51 -0.19
C GLU A 169 -15.52 21.11 0.41
N ASP A 170 -15.08 19.86 0.18
CA ASP A 170 -13.77 19.38 0.58
C ASP A 170 -12.66 20.16 -0.14
N ASN A 171 -11.52 20.31 0.53
CA ASN A 171 -10.41 21.08 -0.02
C ASN A 171 -9.82 20.43 -1.29
N PRO A 172 -9.30 21.21 -2.25
CA PRO A 172 -8.84 20.71 -3.54
C PRO A 172 -7.69 19.68 -3.42
N GLY A 173 -6.91 19.70 -2.33
CA GLY A 173 -5.83 18.74 -2.13
C GLY A 173 -6.34 17.31 -1.93
N LEU A 174 -7.56 17.10 -1.41
CA LEU A 174 -8.10 15.74 -1.28
C LEU A 174 -8.37 15.09 -2.65
N TYR A 175 -8.45 15.90 -3.70
CA TYR A 175 -8.73 15.45 -5.06
C TYR A 175 -7.49 15.24 -5.91
N PHE A 176 -6.30 15.65 -5.46
CA PHE A 176 -5.10 15.67 -6.28
C PHE A 176 -3.85 15.30 -5.52
#